data_AF-A0A1X7A7B0-F1
#
_entry.id   AF-A0A1X7A7B0-F1
#
_cell.length_a   1.000
_cell.length_b   1.000
_cell.length_c   1.000
_cell.angle_alpha   90.00
_cell.angle_beta   90.00
_cell.angle_gamma   90.00
#
_symmetry.space_group_name_H-M   'P 1'
#
loop_
_entity.id
_entity.type
_entity.pdbx_description
1 polymer ?
#
loop_
_entity_poly.entity_id
_entity_poly.type
_entity_poly.pdbx_seq_one_letter_code
_entity_poly.pdbx_strand_id
1 'polypeptide(L)'
;MQSSDLLEAIWRGDIACAGDSDTEARFGLILDAMLPMRRVALQRGDGLGGQVMSEQAELMPALALGDVIEEELELVAPYGALVVILDRAALRPGAGDAARSQLAGRLVGELLVDAVQRGVFPVEQETDALYLLAQAYDAFAASPRMQRLGLVAAPFRAGLAAVLASFWTGGAVRGSEPDMLLGGPLFLASPRLRDYLGALDASFSAPAIELAVPDLIGFAHGARSHDDWLRAIGTRIGAVLGRTTAAQDQAAGDS
;
A
#
# COMPACT_ATOMS: atom_id res chain seq x y z
N MET A 1 13.94 -4.85 -2.58
CA MET A 1 15.18 -4.20 -3.06
C MET A 1 15.97 -3.79 -1.83
N GLN A 2 17.26 -4.11 -1.75
CA GLN A 2 18.09 -3.66 -0.63
C GLN A 2 18.38 -2.16 -0.80
N SER A 3 18.54 -1.42 0.30
CA SER A 3 18.87 0.03 0.29
C SER A 3 20.04 0.39 -0.63
N SER A 4 21.03 -0.50 -0.77
CA SER A 4 22.18 -0.34 -1.68
C SER A 4 21.78 -0.34 -3.16
N ASP A 5 20.86 -1.21 -3.57
CA ASP A 5 20.44 -1.34 -4.98
C ASP A 5 19.69 -0.07 -5.46
N LEU A 6 18.94 0.57 -4.55
CA LEU A 6 18.21 1.81 -4.84
C LEU A 6 19.16 2.96 -5.13
N LEU A 7 20.15 3.15 -4.27
CA LEU A 7 21.15 4.21 -4.44
C LEU A 7 21.92 4.04 -5.75
N GLU A 8 22.34 2.81 -6.04
CA GLU A 8 23.01 2.50 -7.32
C GLU A 8 22.11 2.77 -8.52
N ALA A 9 20.81 2.45 -8.44
CA ALA A 9 19.85 2.73 -9.53
C ALA A 9 19.64 4.24 -9.74
N ILE A 10 19.64 5.05 -8.68
CA ILE A 10 19.60 6.51 -8.79
C ILE A 10 20.86 7.04 -9.49
N TRP A 11 22.05 6.64 -9.03
CA TRP A 11 23.31 7.09 -9.64
C TRP A 11 23.50 6.65 -11.09
N ARG A 12 22.94 5.51 -11.50
CA ARG A 12 22.95 5.05 -12.89
C ARG A 12 21.93 5.78 -13.77
N GLY A 13 21.02 6.56 -13.18
CA GLY A 13 19.92 7.21 -13.88
C GLY A 13 18.76 6.27 -14.24
N ASP A 14 18.71 5.07 -13.64
CA ASP A 14 17.60 4.12 -13.82
C ASP A 14 16.35 4.58 -13.07
N ILE A 15 16.54 5.42 -12.04
CA ILE A 15 15.50 6.11 -11.30
C ILE A 15 15.63 7.62 -11.54
N ALA A 16 14.54 8.25 -11.95
CA ALA A 16 14.49 9.66 -12.28
C ALA A 16 13.16 10.30 -11.86
N CYS A 17 13.07 11.62 -11.98
CA CYS A 17 11.84 12.37 -11.76
C CYS A 17 10.70 11.84 -12.64
N ALA A 18 9.49 11.79 -12.08
CA ALA A 18 8.30 11.54 -12.89
C ALA A 18 8.14 12.65 -13.95
N GLY A 19 7.70 12.27 -15.15
CA GLY A 19 7.43 13.25 -16.20
C GLY A 19 6.16 14.07 -15.97
N ASP A 20 5.96 15.06 -16.84
CA ASP A 20 4.80 15.98 -16.83
C ASP A 20 3.74 15.61 -17.90
N SER A 21 3.60 14.33 -18.25
CA SER A 21 2.58 13.91 -19.21
C SER A 21 1.16 13.95 -18.62
N ASP A 22 0.15 14.14 -19.47
CA ASP A 22 -1.26 14.03 -19.08
C ASP A 22 -1.60 12.70 -18.39
N THR A 23 -0.89 11.62 -18.75
CA THR A 23 -1.09 10.30 -18.15
C THR A 23 -0.57 10.27 -16.72
N GLU A 24 0.60 10.85 -16.48
CA GLU A 24 1.18 11.00 -15.14
C GLU A 24 0.33 11.94 -14.27
N ALA A 25 -0.15 13.06 -14.82
CA ALA A 25 -1.03 13.97 -14.12
C ALA A 25 -2.34 13.30 -13.68
N ARG A 26 -3.00 12.54 -14.57
CA ARG A 26 -4.21 11.78 -14.23
C ARG A 26 -3.94 10.68 -13.20
N PHE A 27 -2.82 9.99 -13.31
CA PHE A 27 -2.42 9.00 -12.32
C PHE A 27 -2.11 9.65 -10.97
N GLY A 28 -1.53 10.86 -10.98
CA GLY A 28 -1.33 11.70 -9.80
C GLY A 28 -2.63 11.93 -9.03
N LEU A 29 -3.73 12.24 -9.73
CA LEU A 29 -5.05 12.42 -9.10
C LEU A 29 -5.58 11.15 -8.43
N ILE A 30 -5.31 9.97 -9.01
CA ILE A 30 -5.63 8.67 -8.37
C ILE A 30 -4.82 8.53 -7.08
N LEU A 31 -3.50 8.76 -7.15
CA LEU A 31 -2.64 8.65 -5.98
C LEU A 31 -2.96 9.68 -4.90
N ASP A 32 -3.33 10.90 -5.26
CA ASP A 32 -3.77 11.92 -4.29
C ASP A 32 -5.01 11.49 -3.52
N ALA A 33 -5.92 10.76 -4.17
CA ALA A 33 -7.11 10.22 -3.52
C ALA A 33 -6.81 9.04 -2.60
N MET A 34 -5.79 8.23 -2.89
CA MET A 34 -5.46 6.99 -2.17
C MET A 34 -4.37 7.17 -1.11
N LEU A 35 -3.44 8.09 -1.33
CA LEU A 35 -2.25 8.30 -0.52
C LEU A 35 -2.27 9.74 0.02
N PRO A 36 -3.01 10.02 1.11
CA PRO A 36 -3.30 11.37 1.60
C PRO A 36 -2.13 11.99 2.39
N MET A 37 -0.91 11.81 1.88
CA MET A 37 0.34 12.35 2.42
C MET A 37 0.98 13.26 1.39
N ARG A 38 1.97 14.06 1.81
CA ARG A 38 2.90 14.69 0.88
C ARG A 38 3.71 13.60 0.17
N ARG A 39 3.92 13.75 -1.13
CA ARG A 39 4.58 12.72 -1.96
C ARG A 39 5.66 13.30 -2.83
N VAL A 40 6.71 12.52 -3.04
CA VAL A 40 7.69 12.72 -4.11
C VAL A 40 7.53 11.57 -5.08
N ALA A 41 7.30 11.86 -6.37
CA ALA A 41 7.10 10.83 -7.39
C ALA A 41 8.37 10.65 -8.21
N LEU A 42 8.92 9.44 -8.17
CA LEU A 42 10.04 8.99 -8.99
C LEU A 42 9.55 7.93 -9.98
N GLN A 43 10.35 7.64 -11.00
CA GLN A 43 10.06 6.62 -11.99
C GLN A 43 11.24 5.69 -12.18
N ARG A 44 10.95 4.41 -12.40
CA ARG A 44 11.94 3.38 -12.73
C ARG A 44 11.57 2.61 -13.99
N GLY A 45 12.59 2.14 -14.72
CA GLY A 45 12.42 1.39 -15.97
C GLY A 45 12.70 -0.11 -15.90
N ASP A 46 13.13 -0.62 -14.74
CA ASP A 46 13.64 -1.98 -14.54
C ASP A 46 12.57 -3.07 -14.36
N GLY A 47 11.28 -2.70 -14.35
CA GLY A 47 10.17 -3.64 -14.25
C GLY A 47 10.01 -4.27 -12.85
N LEU A 48 10.67 -3.73 -11.81
CA LEU A 48 10.48 -4.17 -10.42
C LEU A 48 9.13 -3.78 -9.83
N GLY A 49 8.28 -3.10 -10.60
CA GLY A 49 6.97 -2.58 -10.21
C GLY A 49 7.05 -1.32 -9.34
N GLY A 50 5.88 -0.86 -8.88
CA GLY A 50 5.80 0.29 -7.98
C GLY A 50 6.28 -0.01 -6.56
N GLN A 51 6.85 0.98 -5.90
CA GLN A 51 7.34 0.89 -4.52
C GLN A 51 7.03 2.19 -3.76
N VAL A 52 6.81 2.10 -2.45
CA VAL A 52 6.77 3.27 -1.57
C VAL A 52 7.80 3.17 -0.45
N MET A 53 8.25 4.31 0.06
CA MET A 53 9.13 4.39 1.23
C MET A 53 9.10 5.81 1.81
N SER A 54 9.48 5.95 3.08
CA SER A 54 9.71 7.28 3.66
C SER A 54 10.92 7.94 3.01
N GLU A 55 10.89 9.27 2.86
CA GLU A 55 12.10 10.04 2.53
C GLU A 55 13.23 9.82 3.56
N GLN A 56 12.88 9.47 4.80
CA GLN A 56 13.84 9.17 5.86
C GLN A 56 14.44 7.76 5.77
N ALA A 57 14.07 6.97 4.74
CA ALA A 57 14.64 5.64 4.56
C ALA A 57 16.16 5.75 4.37
N GLU A 58 16.91 5.09 5.24
CA GLU A 58 18.36 5.11 5.21
C GLU A 58 18.88 4.23 4.06
N LEU A 59 19.58 4.86 3.10
CA LEU A 59 20.16 4.15 1.94
C LEU A 59 21.57 3.61 2.26
N MET A 60 22.31 4.35 3.06
CA MET A 60 23.57 3.95 3.70
C MET A 60 23.69 4.67 5.04
N PRO A 61 24.61 4.26 5.94
CA PRO A 61 24.75 4.89 7.25
C PRO A 61 24.80 6.43 7.16
N ALA A 62 23.84 7.08 7.83
CA ALA A 62 23.63 8.52 7.86
C ALA A 62 23.32 9.20 6.50
N LEU A 63 22.83 8.47 5.50
CA LEU A 63 22.32 9.03 4.24
C LEU A 63 20.86 8.67 4.05
N ALA A 64 19.98 9.66 4.20
CA ALA A 64 18.56 9.50 3.95
C ALA A 64 18.25 9.56 2.45
N LEU A 65 17.19 8.87 2.03
CA LEU A 65 16.69 8.93 0.66
C LEU A 65 16.29 10.37 0.27
N GLY A 66 15.73 11.15 1.19
CA GLY A 66 15.37 12.56 0.97
C GLY A 66 16.60 13.38 0.54
N ASP A 67 17.72 13.23 1.24
CA ASP A 67 18.97 13.90 0.91
C ASP A 67 19.46 13.50 -0.48
N VAL A 68 19.41 12.21 -0.82
CA VAL A 68 19.79 11.70 -2.15
C VAL A 68 18.89 12.24 -3.25
N ILE A 69 17.59 12.39 -3.00
CA ILE A 69 16.65 12.98 -3.95
C ILE A 69 16.97 14.46 -4.18
N GLU A 70 17.30 15.21 -3.13
CA GLU A 70 17.63 16.63 -3.24
C GLU A 70 18.96 16.85 -3.97
N GLU A 71 19.98 16.07 -3.64
CA GLU A 71 21.34 16.24 -4.17
C GLU A 71 21.52 15.62 -5.57
N GLU A 72 20.99 14.42 -5.83
CA GLU A 72 21.25 13.69 -7.08
C GLU A 72 20.19 13.93 -8.15
N LEU A 73 18.94 14.24 -7.75
CA LEU A 73 17.82 14.42 -8.69
C LEU A 73 17.34 15.87 -8.80
N GLU A 74 17.93 16.79 -8.02
CA GLU A 74 17.55 18.21 -7.97
C GLU A 74 16.05 18.43 -7.69
N LEU A 75 15.44 17.53 -6.91
CA LEU A 75 14.03 17.58 -6.53
C LEU A 75 13.88 17.97 -5.07
N VAL A 76 12.88 18.80 -4.77
CA VAL A 76 12.52 19.07 -3.36
C VAL A 76 11.92 17.80 -2.75
N ALA A 77 12.48 17.36 -1.61
CA ALA A 77 11.95 16.25 -0.82
C ALA A 77 11.38 16.79 0.51
N PRO A 78 10.09 17.18 0.57
CA PRO A 78 9.55 17.78 1.78
C PRO A 78 9.68 16.83 2.97
N TYR A 79 10.19 17.32 4.10
CA TYR A 79 10.33 16.52 5.32
C TYR A 79 9.03 15.76 5.66
N GLY A 80 9.15 14.45 5.86
CA GLY A 80 8.03 13.54 6.12
C GLY A 80 7.21 13.20 4.88
N ALA A 81 7.72 13.39 3.67
CA ALA A 81 7.07 12.94 2.44
C ALA A 81 7.19 11.42 2.25
N LEU A 82 6.19 10.85 1.57
CA LEU A 82 6.23 9.50 1.04
C LEU A 82 6.86 9.53 -0.35
N VAL A 83 7.99 8.85 -0.53
CA VAL A 83 8.58 8.64 -1.85
C VAL A 83 7.83 7.51 -2.53
N VAL A 84 7.34 7.77 -3.74
CA VAL A 84 6.58 6.83 -4.56
C VAL A 84 7.38 6.59 -5.84
N ILE A 85 7.93 5.39 -5.99
CA ILE A 85 8.66 4.98 -7.19
C ILE A 85 7.68 4.26 -8.12
N LEU A 86 7.45 4.84 -9.29
CA LEU A 86 6.46 4.39 -10.26
C LEU A 86 7.11 3.52 -11.34
N ASP A 87 6.42 2.46 -11.75
CA ASP A 87 6.85 1.68 -12.91
C ASP A 87 6.53 2.44 -14.19
N ARG A 88 7.59 2.88 -14.89
CA ARG A 88 7.48 3.61 -16.15
C ARG A 88 6.68 2.83 -17.19
N ALA A 89 6.73 1.50 -17.20
CA ALA A 89 5.98 0.67 -18.14
C ALA A 89 4.46 0.84 -18.02
N ALA A 90 3.94 0.98 -16.79
CA ALA A 90 2.52 1.17 -16.52
C ALA A 90 2.01 2.58 -16.88
N LEU A 91 2.92 3.55 -17.00
CA LEU A 91 2.61 4.94 -17.33
C LEU A 91 2.82 5.29 -18.80
N ARG A 92 3.37 4.37 -19.62
CA ARG A 92 3.57 4.62 -21.05
C ARG A 92 2.24 4.83 -21.78
N PRO A 93 2.24 5.68 -22.83
CA PRO A 93 1.12 5.74 -23.76
C PRO A 93 0.75 4.33 -24.26
N GLY A 94 -0.52 3.95 -24.15
CA GLY A 94 -1.02 2.64 -24.59
C GLY A 94 -1.03 1.52 -23.53
N ALA A 95 -0.44 1.71 -22.33
CA ALA A 95 -0.52 0.71 -21.26
C ALA A 95 -1.96 0.46 -20.73
N GLY A 96 -2.82 1.47 -20.88
CA GLY A 96 -4.24 1.41 -20.50
C GLY A 96 -4.51 1.58 -19.00
N ASP A 97 -5.79 1.75 -18.65
CA ASP A 97 -6.22 1.99 -17.26
C ASP A 97 -6.00 0.78 -16.36
N ALA A 98 -6.02 -0.43 -16.92
CA ALA A 98 -5.77 -1.66 -16.16
C ALA A 98 -4.35 -1.69 -15.58
N ALA A 99 -3.31 -1.39 -16.38
CA ALA A 99 -1.92 -1.37 -15.93
C ALA A 99 -1.69 -0.31 -14.84
N ARG A 100 -2.25 0.89 -15.02
CA ARG A 100 -2.21 1.96 -14.01
C ARG A 100 -2.93 1.58 -12.73
N SER A 101 -4.10 0.98 -12.85
CA SER A 101 -4.88 0.55 -11.68
C SER A 101 -4.14 -0.54 -10.90
N GLN A 102 -3.50 -1.49 -11.60
CA GLN A 102 -2.64 -2.49 -10.98
C GLN A 102 -1.43 -1.85 -10.27
N LEU A 103 -0.78 -0.85 -10.88
CA LEU A 103 0.28 -0.09 -10.23
C LEU A 103 -0.22 0.61 -8.96
N ALA A 104 -1.38 1.26 -9.00
CA ALA A 104 -1.97 1.89 -7.81
C ALA A 104 -2.25 0.87 -6.69
N GLY A 105 -2.78 -0.30 -7.04
CA GLY A 105 -2.98 -1.41 -6.10
C GLY A 105 -1.70 -1.85 -5.43
N ARG A 106 -0.63 -2.00 -6.22
CA ARG A 106 0.70 -2.34 -5.73
C ARG A 106 1.23 -1.29 -4.74
N LEU A 107 1.16 -0.01 -5.10
CA LEU A 107 1.63 1.09 -4.24
C LEU A 107 0.87 1.16 -2.91
N VAL A 108 -0.45 0.92 -2.94
CA VAL A 108 -1.24 0.79 -1.70
C VAL A 108 -0.78 -0.41 -0.90
N GLY A 109 -0.57 -1.57 -1.52
CA GLY A 109 -0.06 -2.76 -0.84
C GLY A 109 1.28 -2.51 -0.14
N GLU A 110 2.21 -1.85 -0.82
CA GLU A 110 3.52 -1.48 -0.25
C GLU A 110 3.36 -0.52 0.94
N LEU A 111 2.44 0.45 0.86
CA LEU A 111 2.14 1.35 1.97
C LEU A 111 1.58 0.59 3.19
N LEU A 112 0.68 -0.37 2.96
CA LEU A 112 0.11 -1.16 4.05
C LEU A 112 1.17 -2.05 4.72
N VAL A 113 2.06 -2.64 3.94
CA VAL A 113 3.18 -3.43 4.46
C VAL A 113 4.15 -2.56 5.25
N ASP A 114 4.52 -1.38 4.75
CA ASP A 114 5.36 -0.44 5.50
C ASP A 114 4.70 -0.03 6.84
N ALA A 115 3.39 0.22 6.84
CA ALA A 115 2.67 0.56 8.07
C ALA A 115 2.74 -0.54 9.14
N VAL A 116 2.64 -1.81 8.74
CA VAL A 116 2.80 -2.95 9.65
C VAL A 116 4.26 -3.07 10.11
N GLN A 117 5.21 -3.01 9.18
CA GLN A 117 6.65 -3.15 9.50
C GLN A 117 7.18 -2.05 10.43
N ARG A 118 6.54 -0.87 10.45
CA ARG A 118 6.85 0.22 11.38
C ARG A 118 6.26 0.04 12.78
N GLY A 119 5.56 -1.07 13.05
CA GLY A 119 5.01 -1.38 14.37
C GLY A 119 3.88 -0.44 14.78
N VAL A 120 3.08 0.04 13.83
CA VAL A 120 1.94 0.94 14.09
C VAL A 120 0.81 0.24 14.85
N PHE A 121 0.72 -1.08 14.72
CA PHE A 121 -0.29 -1.92 15.36
C PHE A 121 0.38 -2.81 16.42
N PRO A 122 -0.33 -3.16 17.52
CA PRO A 122 0.10 -4.24 18.39
C PRO A 122 0.27 -5.54 17.60
N VAL A 123 1.25 -6.37 17.97
CA VAL A 123 1.60 -7.60 17.25
C VAL A 123 0.40 -8.52 17.07
N GLU A 124 -0.44 -8.63 18.11
CA GLU A 124 -1.65 -9.47 18.12
C GLU A 124 -2.79 -8.92 17.22
N GLN A 125 -2.60 -7.75 16.63
CA GLN A 125 -3.57 -7.09 15.76
C GLN A 125 -3.01 -6.77 14.37
N GLU A 126 -1.73 -7.08 14.09
CA GLU A 126 -1.10 -6.72 12.82
C GLU A 126 -1.81 -7.37 11.63
N THR A 127 -2.12 -8.66 11.71
CA THR A 127 -2.81 -9.40 10.65
C THR A 127 -4.24 -8.89 10.45
N ASP A 128 -4.98 -8.66 11.54
CA ASP A 128 -6.35 -8.11 11.51
C ASP A 128 -6.37 -6.69 10.92
N ALA A 129 -5.44 -5.83 11.35
CA ALA A 129 -5.30 -4.46 10.87
C ALA A 129 -4.96 -4.42 9.38
N LEU A 130 -3.98 -5.22 8.94
CA LEU A 130 -3.59 -5.32 7.54
C LEU A 130 -4.74 -5.82 6.67
N TYR A 131 -5.42 -6.87 7.11
CA TYR A 131 -6.58 -7.43 6.40
C TYR A 131 -7.72 -6.43 6.27
N LEU A 132 -8.07 -5.74 7.37
CA LEU A 132 -9.12 -4.71 7.39
C LEU A 132 -8.77 -3.52 6.49
N LEU A 133 -7.52 -3.04 6.53
CA LEU A 133 -7.05 -1.95 5.66
C LEU A 133 -7.10 -2.34 4.19
N ALA A 134 -6.66 -3.55 3.86
CA ALA A 134 -6.73 -4.06 2.49
C ALA A 134 -8.16 -4.09 1.96
N GLN A 135 -9.12 -4.55 2.78
CA GLN A 135 -10.54 -4.51 2.41
C GLN A 135 -11.06 -3.07 2.25
N ALA A 136 -10.68 -2.15 3.13
CA ALA A 136 -11.14 -0.76 3.04
C ALA A 136 -10.64 -0.06 1.77
N TYR A 137 -9.38 -0.33 1.37
CA TYR A 137 -8.83 0.16 0.10
C TYR A 137 -9.48 -0.49 -1.12
N ASP A 138 -9.79 -1.79 -1.07
CA ASP A 138 -10.53 -2.48 -2.13
C ASP A 138 -11.95 -1.90 -2.30
N ALA A 139 -12.66 -1.66 -1.20
CA ALA A 139 -13.96 -1.01 -1.21
C ALA A 139 -13.88 0.43 -1.75
N PHE A 140 -12.85 1.19 -1.37
CA PHE A 140 -12.62 2.54 -1.88
C PHE A 140 -12.29 2.56 -3.38
N ALA A 141 -11.48 1.61 -3.85
CA ALA A 141 -11.14 1.45 -5.26
C ALA A 141 -12.38 1.12 -6.12
N ALA A 142 -13.34 0.38 -5.55
CA ALA A 142 -14.62 0.09 -6.19
C ALA A 142 -15.60 1.27 -6.20
N SER A 143 -15.31 2.37 -5.49
CA SER A 143 -16.24 3.49 -5.37
C SER A 143 -16.46 4.25 -6.69
N PRO A 144 -17.64 4.87 -6.90
CA PRO A 144 -17.90 5.69 -8.08
C PRO A 144 -16.93 6.87 -8.24
N ARG A 145 -16.38 7.37 -7.12
CA ARG A 145 -15.36 8.43 -7.14
C ARG A 145 -14.09 7.95 -7.86
N MET A 146 -13.60 6.77 -7.52
CA MET A 146 -12.36 6.24 -8.10
C MET A 146 -12.56 5.79 -9.56
N GLN A 147 -13.73 5.25 -9.89
CA GLN A 147 -14.07 4.92 -11.28
C GLN A 147 -14.04 6.15 -12.20
N ARG A 148 -14.53 7.31 -11.72
CA ARG A 148 -14.46 8.57 -12.49
C ARG A 148 -13.04 9.08 -12.71
N LEU A 149 -12.10 8.70 -11.84
CA LEU A 149 -10.67 9.01 -12.01
C LEU A 149 -9.97 8.01 -12.96
N GLY A 150 -10.68 7.01 -13.48
CA GLY A 150 -10.14 5.98 -14.37
C GLY A 150 -9.56 4.77 -13.64
N LEU A 151 -9.80 4.63 -12.33
CA LEU A 151 -9.38 3.43 -11.60
C LEU A 151 -10.32 2.26 -11.91
N VAL A 152 -9.74 1.12 -12.29
CA VAL A 152 -10.43 -0.15 -12.52
C VAL A 152 -10.18 -1.06 -11.31
N ALA A 153 -11.25 -1.44 -10.61
CA ALA A 153 -11.15 -2.15 -9.34
C ALA A 153 -10.47 -3.53 -9.44
N ALA A 154 -10.76 -4.31 -10.48
CA ALA A 154 -10.20 -5.66 -10.60
C ALA A 154 -8.66 -5.66 -10.79
N PRO A 155 -8.07 -4.88 -11.71
CA PRO A 155 -6.62 -4.73 -11.79
C PRO A 155 -6.00 -4.11 -10.54
N PHE A 156 -6.65 -3.12 -9.92
CA PHE A 156 -6.22 -2.58 -8.62
C PHE A 156 -6.08 -3.67 -7.56
N ARG A 157 -7.13 -4.48 -7.40
CA ARG A 157 -7.13 -5.59 -6.47
C ARG A 157 -6.03 -6.60 -6.77
N ALA A 158 -5.77 -6.89 -8.04
CA ALA A 158 -4.67 -7.79 -8.43
C ALA A 158 -3.29 -7.23 -8.02
N GLY A 159 -3.08 -5.92 -8.17
CA GLY A 159 -1.85 -5.26 -7.73
C GLY A 159 -1.68 -5.29 -6.21
N LEU A 160 -2.75 -5.00 -5.46
CA LEU A 160 -2.78 -5.10 -4.00
C LEU A 160 -2.51 -6.53 -3.53
N ALA A 161 -3.16 -7.51 -4.16
CA ALA A 161 -3.01 -8.92 -3.84
C ALA A 161 -1.57 -9.40 -4.00
N ALA A 162 -0.88 -9.00 -5.07
CA ALA A 162 0.48 -9.44 -5.34
C ALA A 162 1.47 -9.04 -4.22
N VAL A 163 1.29 -7.86 -3.63
CA VAL A 163 2.13 -7.39 -2.53
C VAL A 163 1.80 -8.12 -1.23
N LEU A 164 0.52 -8.16 -0.87
CA LEU A 164 0.09 -8.82 0.37
C LEU A 164 0.40 -10.33 0.34
N ALA A 165 0.31 -10.95 -0.84
CA ALA A 165 0.73 -12.31 -1.06
C ALA A 165 2.19 -12.53 -0.73
N SER A 166 3.05 -11.67 -1.25
CA SER A 166 4.49 -11.74 -1.01
C SER A 166 4.82 -11.48 0.46
N PHE A 167 4.04 -10.63 1.13
CA PHE A 167 4.20 -10.36 2.56
C PHE A 167 3.83 -11.57 3.43
N TRP A 168 2.65 -12.16 3.25
CA TRP A 168 2.18 -13.27 4.09
C TRP A 168 2.86 -14.60 3.79
N THR A 169 3.23 -14.84 2.54
CA THR A 169 3.69 -16.17 2.07
C THR A 169 5.20 -16.21 1.83
N GLY A 170 5.86 -15.05 1.92
CA GLY A 170 7.24 -14.86 1.50
C GLY A 170 7.38 -14.73 -0.03
N GLY A 171 8.61 -14.90 -0.53
CA GLY A 171 8.89 -14.86 -1.97
C GLY A 171 8.13 -15.96 -2.70
N ALA A 172 6.99 -15.61 -3.33
CA ALA A 172 6.14 -16.58 -4.00
C ALA A 172 6.88 -17.23 -5.19
N VAL A 173 6.94 -18.56 -5.19
CA VAL A 173 7.28 -19.33 -6.39
C VAL A 173 6.03 -19.35 -7.27
N ARG A 174 6.12 -18.86 -8.52
CA ARG A 174 4.98 -18.88 -9.45
C ARG A 174 4.38 -20.28 -9.56
N GLY A 175 3.05 -20.38 -9.40
CA GLY A 175 2.31 -21.63 -9.43
C GLY A 175 2.30 -22.41 -8.11
N SER A 176 2.87 -21.87 -7.04
CA SER A 176 2.72 -22.42 -5.69
C SER A 176 1.30 -22.22 -5.13
N GLU A 177 0.91 -23.05 -4.17
CA GLU A 177 -0.39 -22.92 -3.49
C GLU A 177 -0.67 -21.51 -2.93
N PRO A 178 0.31 -20.80 -2.32
CA PRO A 178 0.13 -19.42 -1.88
C PRO A 178 -0.05 -18.41 -3.01
N ASP A 179 0.60 -18.62 -4.18
CA ASP A 179 0.40 -17.82 -5.40
C ASP A 179 -1.05 -17.98 -5.93
N MET A 180 -1.59 -19.21 -5.88
CA MET A 180 -2.96 -19.50 -6.28
C MET A 180 -4.02 -19.04 -5.27
N LEU A 181 -3.70 -19.01 -3.98
CA LEU A 181 -4.57 -18.52 -2.90
C LEU A 181 -4.87 -17.02 -3.06
N LEU A 182 -3.94 -16.27 -3.63
CA LEU A 182 -3.92 -14.80 -3.58
C LEU A 182 -4.10 -14.15 -4.97
N GLY A 183 -3.98 -14.90 -6.07
CA GLY A 183 -4.18 -14.39 -7.44
C GLY A 183 -5.63 -14.23 -7.91
N GLY A 184 -6.62 -14.58 -7.08
CA GLY A 184 -8.03 -14.58 -7.47
C GLY A 184 -8.72 -13.19 -7.43
N PRO A 185 -9.75 -12.93 -8.24
CA PRO A 185 -10.46 -11.64 -8.29
C PRO A 185 -11.22 -11.29 -7.00
N LEU A 186 -11.34 -12.23 -6.06
CA LEU A 186 -12.02 -12.05 -4.77
C LEU A 186 -11.10 -12.48 -3.60
N PHE A 187 -9.77 -12.39 -3.75
CA PHE A 187 -8.84 -12.99 -2.79
C PHE A 187 -9.10 -12.54 -1.33
N LEU A 188 -9.37 -11.25 -1.09
CA LEU A 188 -9.69 -10.73 0.25
C LEU A 188 -10.98 -11.33 0.85
N ALA A 189 -11.94 -11.70 0.00
CA ALA A 189 -13.18 -12.33 0.42
C ALA A 189 -13.11 -13.87 0.41
N SER A 190 -11.96 -14.45 0.07
CA SER A 190 -11.79 -15.90 -0.03
C SER A 190 -11.77 -16.54 1.37
N PRO A 191 -12.64 -17.53 1.66
CA PRO A 191 -12.55 -18.30 2.91
C PRO A 191 -11.18 -18.94 3.07
N ARG A 192 -10.58 -19.43 1.97
CA ARG A 192 -9.25 -20.04 1.99
C ARG A 192 -8.15 -19.10 2.47
N LEU A 193 -8.27 -17.80 2.17
CA LEU A 193 -7.33 -16.81 2.68
C LEU A 193 -7.49 -16.66 4.20
N ARG A 194 -8.72 -16.59 4.69
CA ARG A 194 -8.99 -16.47 6.14
C ARG A 194 -8.48 -17.69 6.89
N ASP A 195 -8.71 -18.89 6.35
CA ASP A 195 -8.20 -20.13 6.93
C ASP A 195 -6.66 -20.13 6.97
N TYR A 196 -6.01 -19.67 5.90
CA TYR A 196 -4.56 -19.54 5.84
C TYR A 196 -4.03 -18.52 6.87
N LEU A 197 -4.64 -17.33 6.96
CA LEU A 197 -4.24 -16.31 7.94
C LEU A 197 -4.48 -16.77 9.38
N GLY A 198 -5.57 -17.49 9.66
CA GLY A 198 -5.82 -18.09 10.97
C GLY A 198 -4.83 -19.20 11.33
N ALA A 199 -4.26 -19.89 10.33
CA ALA A 199 -3.18 -20.85 10.56
C ALA A 199 -1.81 -20.18 10.77
N LEU A 200 -1.57 -19.04 10.12
CA LEU A 200 -0.36 -18.23 10.27
C LEU A 200 -0.33 -17.50 11.63
N ASP A 201 -1.48 -16.97 12.03
CA ASP A 201 -1.66 -16.13 13.20
C ASP A 201 -2.90 -16.57 13.99
N ALA A 202 -2.66 -17.18 15.15
CA ALA A 202 -3.73 -17.69 16.02
C ALA A 202 -4.58 -16.56 16.65
N SER A 203 -4.11 -15.31 16.60
CA SER A 203 -4.86 -14.14 17.07
C SER A 203 -5.75 -13.52 15.99
N PHE A 204 -5.61 -13.95 14.73
CA PHE A 204 -6.42 -13.46 13.61
C PHE A 204 -7.90 -13.78 13.81
N SER A 205 -8.73 -12.74 13.78
CA SER A 205 -10.18 -12.84 14.06
C SER A 205 -11.05 -12.70 12.81
N ALA A 206 -10.44 -12.42 11.65
CA ALA A 206 -11.12 -12.12 10.39
C ALA A 206 -12.20 -11.02 10.53
N PRO A 207 -11.79 -9.75 10.72
CA PRO A 207 -12.71 -8.62 10.88
C PRO A 207 -13.87 -8.62 9.88
N ALA A 208 -15.05 -8.27 10.39
CA ALA A 208 -16.29 -8.23 9.61
C ALA A 208 -16.16 -7.22 8.45
N ILE A 209 -16.65 -7.60 7.27
CA ILE A 209 -16.48 -6.80 6.03
C ILE A 209 -17.17 -5.44 6.11
N GLU A 210 -18.19 -5.32 6.95
CA GLU A 210 -18.93 -4.09 7.21
C GLU A 210 -18.07 -3.03 7.91
N LEU A 211 -16.96 -3.43 8.56
CA LEU A 211 -16.00 -2.50 9.15
C LEU A 211 -15.10 -1.86 8.10
N ALA A 212 -14.95 -2.47 6.92
CA ALA A 212 -14.08 -2.04 5.83
C ALA A 212 -14.71 -0.92 4.98
N VAL A 213 -15.16 0.15 5.64
CA VAL A 213 -15.77 1.30 4.95
C VAL A 213 -14.69 2.24 4.39
N PRO A 214 -14.93 2.89 3.22
CA PRO A 214 -13.98 3.83 2.63
C PRO A 214 -13.56 4.98 3.56
N ASP A 215 -14.44 5.41 4.46
CA ASP A 215 -14.15 6.49 5.43
C ASP A 215 -13.05 6.09 6.42
N LEU A 216 -12.78 4.80 6.60
CA LEU A 216 -11.70 4.30 7.45
C LEU A 216 -10.33 4.81 6.98
N ILE A 217 -10.14 4.88 5.67
CA ILE A 217 -8.91 5.37 5.03
C ILE A 217 -9.03 6.81 4.52
N GLY A 218 -10.22 7.40 4.65
CA GLY A 218 -10.48 8.78 4.26
C GLY A 218 -9.72 9.77 5.13
N PHE A 219 -8.81 10.53 4.52
CA PHE A 219 -8.12 11.66 5.14
C PHE A 219 -8.14 12.88 4.22
N ALA A 220 -7.99 14.08 4.82
CA ALA A 220 -7.83 15.31 4.06
C ALA A 220 -6.52 15.26 3.24
N HIS A 221 -6.52 15.85 2.05
CA HIS A 221 -5.41 15.75 1.10
C HIS A 221 -4.24 16.66 1.51
N GLY A 222 -3.01 16.28 1.10
CA GLY A 222 -1.90 17.19 0.83
C GLY A 222 -1.14 17.83 2.00
N ALA A 223 -1.63 17.74 3.24
CA ALA A 223 -1.01 18.43 4.38
C ALA A 223 -0.27 17.52 5.37
N ARG A 224 -0.38 16.19 5.21
CA ARG A 224 0.09 15.26 6.23
C ARG A 224 1.45 14.66 5.90
N SER A 225 2.30 14.50 6.92
CA SER A 225 3.50 13.67 6.82
C SER A 225 3.14 12.17 6.81
N HIS A 226 4.06 11.34 6.36
CA HIS A 226 3.90 9.89 6.42
C HIS A 226 3.73 9.41 7.87
N ASP A 227 4.54 9.89 8.82
CA ASP A 227 4.45 9.50 10.23
C ASP A 227 3.14 9.93 10.91
N ASP A 228 2.63 11.12 10.56
CA ASP A 228 1.31 11.55 11.06
C ASP A 228 0.20 10.68 10.48
N TRP A 229 0.36 10.19 9.24
CA TRP A 229 -0.60 9.26 8.66
C TRP A 229 -0.56 7.91 9.37
N LEU A 230 0.64 7.37 9.62
CA LEU A 230 0.86 6.14 10.38
C LEU A 230 0.22 6.23 11.77
N ARG A 231 0.47 7.30 12.53
CA ARG A 231 -0.12 7.51 13.86
C ARG A 231 -1.65 7.57 13.80
N ALA A 232 -2.18 8.30 12.83
CA ALA A 232 -3.62 8.49 12.67
C ALA A 232 -4.34 7.20 12.25
N ILE A 233 -3.76 6.43 11.32
CA ILE A 233 -4.35 5.17 10.88
C ILE A 233 -4.25 4.10 11.97
N GLY A 234 -3.12 4.03 12.69
CA GLY A 234 -2.96 3.16 13.86
C GLY A 234 -4.02 3.40 14.92
N THR A 235 -4.19 4.65 15.34
CA THR A 235 -5.22 5.04 16.31
C THR A 235 -6.63 4.67 15.85
N ARG A 236 -6.93 4.92 14.57
CA ARG A 236 -8.27 4.68 14.01
C ARG A 236 -8.59 3.20 13.91
N ILE A 237 -7.66 2.39 13.42
CA ILE A 237 -7.84 0.94 13.30
C ILE A 237 -7.89 0.28 14.68
N GLY A 238 -6.99 0.64 15.59
CA GLY A 238 -7.01 0.13 16.96
C GLY A 238 -8.35 0.41 17.68
N ALA A 239 -8.94 1.59 17.47
CA ALA A 239 -10.26 1.92 17.99
C ALA A 239 -11.41 1.13 17.35
N VAL A 240 -11.26 0.68 16.10
CA VAL A 240 -12.24 -0.20 15.43
C VAL A 240 -12.11 -1.62 15.97
N LEU A 241 -10.90 -2.18 15.99
CA LEU A 241 -10.65 -3.54 16.44
C LEU A 241 -10.96 -3.73 17.94
N GLY A 242 -10.57 -2.77 18.79
CA GLY A 242 -10.86 -2.84 20.23
C GLY A 242 -12.35 -2.80 20.59
N ARG A 243 -13.19 -2.15 19.78
CA ARG A 243 -14.66 -2.19 19.97
C ARG A 243 -15.25 -3.56 19.64
N THR A 244 -14.68 -4.25 18.67
CA THR A 244 -15.11 -5.61 18.28
C THR A 244 -14.81 -6.62 19.38
N THR A 245 -13.60 -6.59 19.96
CA THR A 245 -13.21 -7.46 21.07
C THR A 245 -14.14 -7.27 22.29
N ALA A 246 -14.39 -6.01 22.68
CA ALA A 246 -15.27 -5.72 23.81
C ALA A 246 -16.73 -6.18 23.60
N ALA A 247 -17.23 -6.12 22.36
CA ALA A 247 -18.57 -6.61 22.02
C ALA A 247 -18.65 -8.15 22.03
N GLN A 248 -17.58 -8.84 21.61
CA GLN A 248 -17.49 -10.30 21.65
C GLN A 248 -17.40 -10.83 23.09
N ASP A 249 -16.63 -10.18 23.95
CA ASP A 249 -16.49 -10.55 25.37
C ASP A 249 -17.79 -10.37 26.15
N GLN A 250 -18.57 -9.33 25.86
CA GLN A 250 -19.89 -9.12 26.47
C GLN A 250 -20.91 -10.20 26.05
N ALA A 251 -20.88 -10.61 24.78
CA ALA A 251 -21.77 -11.68 24.29
C ALA A 251 -21.41 -13.05 24.88
N ALA A 252 -20.13 -13.31 25.19
CA ALA A 252 -19.68 -14.55 25.80
C ALA A 252 -19.92 -14.62 27.32
N GLY A 253 -20.01 -13.48 28.01
CA GLY A 253 -20.28 -13.42 29.45
C GLY A 253 -21.76 -13.57 29.84
N ASP A 254 -22.68 -13.38 28.88
CA ASP A 254 -24.14 -13.48 29.08
C ASP A 254 -24.73 -14.86 28.66
N SER A 255 -23.89 -15.83 28.26
CA SER A 255 -24.27 -17.20 27.88
C SER A 255 -23.89 -18.23 28.96
#